data_AF-A0A661UW40-F1
#
_entry.id   AF-A0A661UW40-F1
#
_cell.length_a   1.000
_cell.length_b   1.000
_cell.length_c   1.000
_cell.angle_alpha   90.00
_cell.angle_beta   90.00
_cell.angle_gamma   90.00
#
_symmetry.space_group_name_H-M   'P 1'
#
loop_
_entity.id
_entity.type
_entity.pdbx_description
1 polymer ?
#
loop_
_entity_poly.entity_id
_entity_poly.type
_entity_poly.pdbx_seq_one_letter_code
_entity_poly.pdbx_strand_id
1 'polypeptide(L)'
;MLRLIRNLSQLGRSEDGHTAPLLMAIVGAGGAIALGIGASEDSSIVAIVGGVVLGLGVIGAIVANHMTIDYEIYNRLNDLEK
;
A
#
# COMPACT_ATOMS: atom_id res chain seq x y z
N MET A 1 -13.49 30.58 -11.46
CA MET A 1 -13.11 29.56 -12.47
C MET A 1 -11.64 29.13 -12.37
N LEU A 2 -10.67 30.05 -12.46
CA LEU A 2 -9.24 29.67 -12.46
C LEU A 2 -8.77 28.94 -11.18
N ARG A 3 -9.29 29.34 -10.00
CA ARG A 3 -8.99 28.67 -8.72
C ARG A 3 -9.58 27.26 -8.64
N LEU A 4 -10.78 27.04 -9.17
CA LEU A 4 -11.44 25.74 -9.20
C LEU A 4 -10.67 24.75 -10.10
N ILE A 5 -10.29 25.19 -11.30
CA ILE A 5 -9.48 24.40 -12.24
C ILE A 5 -8.10 24.10 -11.64
N ARG A 6 -7.48 25.08 -10.97
CA ARG A 6 -6.16 24.90 -10.33
C ARG A 6 -6.24 23.89 -9.18
N ASN A 7 -7.27 23.96 -8.32
CA ASN A 7 -7.50 22.98 -7.25
C ASN A 7 -7.77 21.58 -7.81
N LEU A 8 -8.60 21.45 -8.84
CA LEU A 8 -8.86 20.17 -9.52
C LEU A 8 -7.59 19.60 -10.18
N SER A 9 -6.72 20.46 -10.73
CA SER A 9 -5.45 20.05 -11.33
C SER A 9 -4.37 19.67 -10.31
N GLN A 10 -4.47 20.13 -9.07
CA GLN A 10 -3.65 19.69 -7.94
C GLN A 10 -4.18 18.38 -7.35
N LEU A 11 -5.51 18.18 -7.35
CA LEU A 11 -6.18 16.94 -6.92
C LEU A 11 -5.86 15.72 -7.79
N GLY A 12 -5.45 15.92 -9.05
CA GLY A 12 -5.03 14.84 -9.95
C GLY A 12 -3.51 14.57 -9.96
N ARG A 13 -2.73 15.29 -9.16
CA ARG A 13 -1.25 15.24 -9.15
C ARG A 13 -0.64 14.71 -7.86
N SER A 14 -1.47 14.38 -6.88
CA SER A 14 -1.05 13.78 -5.61
C SER A 14 -0.73 12.29 -5.83
N GLU A 15 0.51 11.96 -6.18
CA GLU A 15 0.98 10.56 -6.23
C GLU A 15 1.27 9.98 -4.82
N ASP A 16 1.17 10.82 -3.79
CA ASP A 16 1.50 10.46 -2.40
C ASP A 16 0.67 9.26 -1.90
N GLY A 17 -0.56 9.10 -2.39
CA GLY A 17 -1.45 7.98 -2.06
C GLY A 17 -0.94 6.60 -2.49
N HIS A 18 0.04 6.54 -3.41
CA HIS A 18 0.61 5.29 -3.92
C HIS A 18 1.89 4.84 -3.22
N THR A 19 2.60 5.75 -2.57
CA THR A 19 3.92 5.44 -1.99
C THR A 19 3.81 4.45 -0.83
N ALA A 20 2.85 4.66 0.09
CA ALA A 20 2.68 3.78 1.25
C ALA A 20 2.26 2.35 0.87
N PRO A 21 1.24 2.13 0.01
CA PRO A 21 0.92 0.79 -0.48
C PRO A 21 2.10 0.09 -1.17
N LEU A 22 2.86 0.83 -1.99
CA LEU A 22 4.02 0.29 -2.70
C LEU A 22 5.13 -0.15 -1.75
N LEU A 23 5.44 0.65 -0.72
CA LEU A 23 6.44 0.28 0.29
C LEU A 23 6.05 -1.01 1.02
N MET A 24 4.78 -1.16 1.39
CA MET A 24 4.32 -2.39 2.04
C MET A 24 4.36 -3.60 1.10
N ALA A 25 4.08 -3.40 -0.20
CA ALA A 25 4.23 -4.45 -1.20
C ALA A 25 5.71 -4.89 -1.35
N ILE A 26 6.67 -3.95 -1.31
CA ILE A 26 8.10 -4.26 -1.34
C ILE A 26 8.52 -5.07 -0.11
N VAL A 27 8.05 -4.67 1.08
CA VAL A 27 8.29 -5.45 2.32
C VAL A 27 7.73 -6.87 2.17
N GLY A 28 6.51 -7.01 1.64
CA GLY A 28 5.90 -8.30 1.36
C GLY A 28 6.72 -9.16 0.40
N ALA A 29 7.22 -8.56 -0.69
CA ALA A 29 8.10 -9.24 -1.64
C ALA A 29 9.40 -9.72 -0.99
N GLY A 30 10.01 -8.90 -0.13
CA GLY A 30 11.17 -9.31 0.67
C GLY A 30 10.87 -10.51 1.56
N GLY A 31 9.70 -10.52 2.20
CA GLY A 31 9.21 -11.67 2.98
C GLY A 31 9.04 -12.93 2.14
N ALA A 32 8.45 -12.83 0.94
CA ALA A 32 8.31 -13.97 0.03
C ALA A 32 9.66 -14.56 -0.40
N ILE A 33 10.64 -13.72 -0.68
CA ILE A 33 12.00 -14.16 -1.02
C ILE A 33 12.63 -14.88 0.17
N ALA A 34 12.58 -14.30 1.36
CA ALA A 34 13.10 -14.92 2.58
C ALA A 34 12.40 -16.25 2.90
N LEU A 35 11.08 -16.34 2.69
CA LEU A 35 10.32 -17.57 2.83
C LEU A 35 10.82 -18.65 1.86
N GLY A 36 11.04 -18.29 0.60
CA GLY A 36 11.58 -19.21 -0.41
C GLY A 36 12.97 -19.73 -0.04
N ILE A 37 13.86 -18.85 0.42
CA ILE A 37 15.20 -19.23 0.89
C ILE A 37 15.12 -20.16 2.11
N GLY A 38 14.29 -19.81 3.10
CA GLY A 38 14.11 -20.65 4.29
C GLY A 38 13.55 -22.03 3.97
N ALA A 39 12.63 -22.10 3.00
CA ALA A 39 12.06 -23.35 2.53
C ALA A 39 13.04 -24.20 1.71
N SER A 40 13.96 -23.60 0.95
CA SER A 40 14.97 -24.33 0.17
C SER A 40 16.14 -24.84 0.99
N GLU A 41 16.47 -24.16 2.10
CA GLU A 41 17.62 -24.47 2.97
C GLU A 41 17.20 -25.26 4.23
N ASP A 42 15.98 -25.79 4.30
CA ASP A 42 15.38 -26.46 5.48
C ASP A 42 15.46 -25.64 6.79
N SER A 43 15.59 -24.32 6.67
CA SER A 43 15.70 -23.41 7.80
C SER A 43 14.33 -22.95 8.24
N SER A 44 13.74 -23.69 9.19
CA SER A 44 12.38 -23.41 9.69
C SER A 44 12.23 -21.99 10.22
N ILE A 45 13.26 -21.44 10.88
CA ILE A 45 13.23 -20.08 11.44
C ILE A 45 13.13 -19.05 10.30
N VAL A 46 13.98 -19.18 9.26
CA VAL A 46 13.99 -18.25 8.14
C VAL A 46 12.68 -18.32 7.36
N ALA A 47 12.14 -19.53 7.17
CA ALA A 47 10.85 -19.72 6.51
C ALA A 47 9.71 -19.05 7.29
N ILE A 48 9.65 -19.24 8.62
CA ILE A 48 8.62 -18.62 9.47
C ILE A 48 8.73 -17.09 9.41
N VAL A 49 9.92 -16.53 9.59
CA VAL A 49 10.13 -15.08 9.57
C VAL A 49 9.74 -14.51 8.20
N GLY A 50 10.18 -15.15 7.11
CA GLY A 50 9.81 -14.74 5.74
C GLY A 50 8.30 -14.76 5.53
N GLY A 51 7.61 -15.81 5.98
CA GLY A 51 6.17 -15.92 5.92
C GLY A 51 5.43 -14.82 6.70
N VAL A 52 5.92 -14.47 7.89
CA VAL A 52 5.36 -13.37 8.69
C VAL A 52 5.56 -12.03 7.98
N VAL A 53 6.77 -11.74 7.49
CA VAL A 53 7.06 -10.50 6.76
C VAL A 53 6.22 -10.38 5.50
N LEU A 54 6.05 -11.49 4.76
CA LEU A 54 5.15 -11.56 3.60
C LEU A 54 3.72 -11.19 4.00
N GLY A 55 3.18 -11.86 5.03
CA GLY A 55 1.83 -11.61 5.51
C GLY A 55 1.60 -10.15 5.94
N LEU A 56 2.54 -9.57 6.69
CA LEU A 56 2.48 -8.17 7.11
C LEU A 56 2.57 -7.20 5.93
N GLY A 57 3.40 -7.48 4.94
CA GLY A 57 3.49 -6.67 3.73
C GLY A 57 2.20 -6.68 2.92
N VAL A 58 1.57 -7.85 2.74
CA VAL A 58 0.30 -7.98 2.02
C VAL A 58 -0.83 -7.25 2.75
N ILE A 59 -1.02 -7.53 4.05
CA ILE A 59 -2.07 -6.88 4.85
C ILE A 59 -1.84 -5.38 4.91
N GLY A 60 -0.59 -4.96 5.12
CA GLY A 60 -0.21 -3.56 5.16
C GLY A 60 -0.48 -2.83 3.85
N ALA A 61 -0.22 -3.46 2.70
CA ALA A 61 -0.50 -2.85 1.40
C ALA A 61 -2.00 -2.64 1.17
N ILE A 62 -2.82 -3.61 1.56
CA ILE A 62 -4.29 -3.52 1.47
C ILE A 62 -4.82 -2.40 2.38
N VAL A 63 -4.39 -2.38 3.63
CA VAL A 63 -4.83 -1.36 4.60
C VAL A 63 -4.36 0.03 4.18
N ALA A 64 -3.11 0.16 3.75
CA ALA A 64 -2.58 1.43 3.26
C ALA A 64 -3.41 1.93 2.07
N ASN A 65 -3.69 1.07 1.08
CA ASN A 65 -4.50 1.42 -0.09
C ASN A 65 -5.90 1.89 0.33
N HIS A 66 -6.55 1.15 1.23
CA HIS A 66 -7.88 1.52 1.71
C HIS A 66 -7.89 2.89 2.41
N MET A 67 -6.90 3.14 3.27
CA MET A 67 -6.84 4.38 4.03
C MET A 67 -6.40 5.58 3.19
N THR A 68 -5.51 5.40 2.22
CA THR A 68 -4.95 6.51 1.42
C THR A 68 -5.73 6.80 0.15
N ILE A 69 -6.28 5.78 -0.50
CA ILE A 69 -6.95 5.91 -1.80
C ILE A 69 -8.46 5.87 -1.60
N ASP A 70 -9.00 4.77 -1.06
CA ASP A 70 -10.46 4.60 -0.96
C ASP A 70 -11.10 5.66 -0.06
N TYR A 71 -10.52 5.89 1.13
CA TYR A 71 -11.04 6.86 2.09
C TYR A 71 -10.95 8.29 1.58
N GLU A 72 -9.88 8.63 0.85
CA GLU A 72 -9.73 9.95 0.23
C GLU A 72 -10.79 10.15 -0.86
N ILE A 73 -10.98 9.16 -1.73
CA ILE A 73 -12.01 9.19 -2.78
C ILE A 73 -13.40 9.33 -2.16
N TYR A 74 -13.71 8.54 -1.12
CA TYR A 74 -15.00 8.59 -0.43
C TYR A 74 -15.28 9.98 0.15
N ASN A 75 -14.32 10.56 0.88
CA ASN A 75 -14.48 11.90 1.45
C ASN A 75 -14.71 12.96 0.37
N ARG A 76 -13.99 12.86 -0.75
CA ARG A 76 -14.15 13.78 -1.89
C ARG A 76 -15.51 13.67 -2.54
N LEU A 77 -16.07 12.47 -2.66
CA LEU A 77 -17.42 12.25 -3.19
C LEU A 77 -18.48 12.82 -2.24
N ASN A 78 -18.32 12.58 -0.94
CA ASN A 78 -19.24 13.10 0.09
C ASN A 78 -19.24 14.63 0.18
N ASP A 79 -18.11 15.28 -0.08
CA ASP A 79 -18.01 16.74 -0.15
C ASP A 79 -18.67 17.33 -1.41
N LEU A 80 -18.78 16.55 -2.50
CA LEU A 80 -19.48 16.97 -3.73
C LEU A 80 -21.00 16.75 -3.66
N GLU A 81 -21.46 15.85 -2.79
CA GLU A 81 -22.88 15.57 -2.56
C GLU A 81 -23.56 16.64 -1.68
N LYS A 82 -22.79 17.41 -0.91
CA LYS A 82 -23.26 18.51 -0.04
C LYS A 82 -23.24 19.87 -0.73
#